data_AF-R9GX36-F1
#
_entry.id   AF-R9GX36-F1
#
_cell.length_a   1.000
_cell.length_b   1.000
_cell.length_c   1.000
_cell.angle_alpha   90.00
_cell.angle_beta   90.00
_cell.angle_gamma   90.00
#
_symmetry.space_group_name_H-M   'P 1'
#
loop_
_entity.id
_entity.type
_entity.pdbx_description
1 polymer ?
#
loop_
_entity_poly.entity_id
_entity_poly.type
_entity_poly.pdbx_seq_one_letter_code
_entity_poly.pdbx_strand_id
1 'polypeptide(L)' 'MIVERTMAGLKASKEKGIKAGRKPGLTPDNLKTAKRAYRMKTKENYSIAEIVEILKIGKSTLYRYLKYIEAQEKDVSQ' A
#
# COMPACT_ATOMS: atom_id res chain seq x y z
N MET A 1 19.11 16.18 29.07
CA MET A 1 17.66 15.89 28.98
C MET A 1 17.44 14.57 28.23
N ILE A 2 16.31 13.85 28.41
CA ILE A 2 16.08 12.54 27.74
C ILE A 2 15.89 12.72 26.22
N VAL A 3 15.24 13.80 25.80
CA VAL A 3 14.88 14.09 24.40
C VAL A 3 16.09 14.32 23.50
N GLU A 4 17.13 14.99 24.02
CA GLU A 4 18.37 15.29 23.28
C GLU A 4 19.10 14.01 22.85
N ARG A 5 19.12 13.01 23.73
CA ARG A 5 19.73 11.70 23.45
C ARG A 5 18.96 10.93 22.39
N THR A 6 17.63 10.98 22.41
CA THR A 6 16.79 10.33 21.39
C THR A 6 17.00 10.96 20.02
N MET A 7 17.07 12.29 19.93
CA MET A 7 17.32 13.00 18.66
C MET A 7 18.71 12.73 18.10
N ALA A 8 19.73 12.70 18.97
CA ALA A 8 21.09 12.32 18.58
C ALA A 8 21.14 10.89 18.03
N GLY A 9 20.45 9.94 18.67
CA GLY A 9 20.32 8.56 18.18
C GLY A 9 19.59 8.48 16.83
N LEU A 10 18.46 9.20 16.68
CA LEU A 10 17.71 9.25 15.43
C LEU A 10 18.57 9.79 14.28
N LYS A 11 19.36 10.84 14.54
CA LYS A 11 20.27 11.43 13.56
C LYS A 11 21.37 10.46 13.14
N ALA A 12 22.01 9.78 14.10
CA ALA A 12 23.02 8.77 13.83
C ALA A 12 22.46 7.59 13.01
N SER A 13 21.22 7.15 13.27
CA SER A 13 20.56 6.11 12.46
C SER A 13 20.24 6.60 11.04
N LYS A 14 19.84 7.86 10.89
CA LYS A 14 19.56 8.46 9.58
C LYS A 14 20.84 8.59 8.73
N GLU A 15 21.95 8.98 9.34
CA GLU A 15 23.28 9.04 8.70
C GLU A 15 23.76 7.66 8.23
N LYS A 16 23.42 6.59 8.96
CA LYS A 16 23.62 5.20 8.54
C LYS A 16 22.68 4.73 7.42
N GLY A 17 21.80 5.59 6.91
CA GLY A 17 20.86 5.29 5.83
C GLY A 17 19.62 4.51 6.28
N ILE A 18 19.37 4.38 7.58
CA ILE A 18 18.18 3.70 8.08
C ILE A 18 16.97 4.62 7.87
N LYS A 19 16.07 4.22 6.97
CA LYS A 19 14.80 4.92 6.72
C LYS A 19 13.83 4.62 7.87
N ALA A 20 13.72 5.56 8.80
CA ALA A 20 12.68 5.54 9.83
C ALA A 20 11.30 5.82 9.21
N GLY A 21 10.24 5.25 9.81
CA GLY A 21 8.85 5.44 9.39
C GLY A 21 8.21 4.21 8.74
N ARG A 22 6.99 4.38 8.24
CA ARG A 22 6.24 3.30 7.59
C ARG A 22 6.92 2.94 6.27
N LYS A 23 7.22 1.65 6.09
CA LYS A 23 7.81 1.14 4.85
C LYS A 23 6.94 1.56 3.64
N PRO A 24 7.53 2.23 2.63
CA PRO A 24 6.80 2.61 1.44
C PRO A 24 6.53 1.36 0.58
N GLY A 25 5.40 1.37 -0.12
CA GLY A 25 5.05 0.32 -1.07
C GLY A 25 4.06 -0.70 -0.54
N LEU A 26 3.60 -1.52 -1.48
CA LEU A 26 2.58 -2.53 -1.22
C LEU A 26 3.27 -3.82 -0.78
N THR A 27 3.04 -4.25 0.46
CA THR A 27 3.52 -5.56 0.92
C THR A 27 2.94 -6.68 0.04
N PRO A 28 3.59 -7.85 -0.04
CA PRO A 28 3.10 -8.98 -0.85
C PRO A 28 1.66 -9.37 -0.53
N ASP A 29 1.27 -9.27 0.74
CA ASP A 29 -0.10 -9.51 1.18
C ASP A 29 -1.09 -8.47 0.63
N ASN A 30 -0.71 -7.19 0.69
CA ASN A 30 -1.52 -6.12 0.15
C ASN A 30 -1.62 -6.18 -1.39
N LEU A 31 -0.60 -6.70 -2.08
CA LEU A 31 -0.65 -6.98 -3.52
C LEU A 31 -1.69 -8.07 -3.84
N LYS A 32 -1.78 -9.13 -3.03
CA LYS A 32 -2.82 -10.16 -3.19
C LYS A 32 -4.22 -9.56 -3.02
N THR A 33 -4.39 -8.72 -2.00
CA THR A 33 -5.66 -8.00 -1.76
C THR A 33 -6.01 -7.07 -2.91
N ALA A 34 -5.03 -6.33 -3.46
CA ALA A 34 -5.23 -5.47 -4.63
C ALA A 34 -5.70 -6.26 -5.87
N LYS A 35 -5.04 -7.39 -6.17
CA LYS A 35 -5.45 -8.28 -7.28
C LYS A 35 -6.84 -8.86 -7.06
N ARG A 36 -7.20 -9.23 -5.82
CA ARG A 36 -8.54 -9.73 -5.47
C ARG A 36 -9.60 -8.63 -5.68
N ALA A 37 -9.33 -7.42 -5.22
CA ALA A 37 -10.20 -6.26 -5.40
C ALA A 37 -10.45 -5.95 -6.89
N TYR A 38 -9.39 -5.99 -7.70
CA TYR A 38 -9.49 -5.81 -9.15
C TYR A 38 -10.40 -6.86 -9.80
N ARG A 39 -10.18 -8.15 -9.49
CA ARG A 39 -11.02 -9.25 -10.01
C ARG A 39 -12.48 -9.14 -9.59
N MET A 40 -12.75 -8.81 -8.33
CA MET A 40 -14.12 -8.62 -7.83
C MET A 40 -14.85 -7.50 -8.59
N LYS A 41 -14.13 -6.43 -8.91
CA LYS A 41 -14.69 -5.32 -9.69
C LYS A 41 -14.92 -5.68 -11.16
N THR A 42 -13.99 -6.38 -11.81
CA THR A 42 -14.05 -6.63 -13.26
C THR A 42 -14.81 -7.89 -13.65
N LYS A 43 -14.71 -8.98 -12.86
CA LYS A 43 -15.33 -10.27 -13.19
C LYS A 43 -16.69 -10.46 -12.53
N GLU A 44 -16.83 -10.03 -11.29
CA GLU A 44 -17.99 -10.33 -10.45
C GLU A 44 -18.91 -9.10 -10.29
N ASN A 45 -18.52 -7.96 -10.86
CA ASN A 45 -19.32 -6.73 -10.96
C ASN A 45 -19.88 -6.22 -9.61
N TYR A 46 -19.19 -6.51 -8.50
CA TYR A 46 -19.56 -6.04 -7.17
C TYR A 46 -19.49 -4.52 -7.06
N SER A 47 -20.35 -3.95 -6.22
CA SER A 47 -20.30 -2.54 -5.89
C SER A 47 -19.04 -2.21 -5.08
N ILE A 48 -18.62 -0.94 -5.14
CA ILE A 48 -17.46 -0.45 -4.39
C ILE A 48 -17.65 -0.62 -2.87
N ALA A 49 -18.90 -0.53 -2.38
CA ALA A 49 -19.21 -0.68 -0.96
C ALA A 49 -18.99 -2.13 -0.50
N GLU A 50 -19.48 -3.10 -1.26
CA GLU A 50 -19.33 -4.53 -0.96
C GLU A 50 -17.85 -4.95 -0.97
N ILE A 51 -17.07 -4.48 -1.95
CA ILE A 51 -15.64 -4.80 -2.04
C ILE A 51 -14.88 -4.28 -0.80
N VAL A 52 -15.21 -3.07 -0.35
CA VAL A 52 -14.63 -2.44 0.84
C VAL A 52 -14.94 -3.25 2.10
N GLU A 53 -16.16 -3.75 2.22
CA GLU A 53 -16.63 -4.54 3.35
C GLU A 53 -16.00 -5.94 3.36
N ILE A 54 -15.99 -6.63 2.22
CA ILE A 54 -15.41 -7.97 2.07
C ILE A 54 -13.90 -7.98 2.33
N LEU A 55 -13.19 -6.98 1.81
CA LEU A 55 -11.73 -6.89 1.94
C LEU A 55 -11.28 -6.10 3.17
N LYS A 56 -12.22 -5.52 3.92
CA LYS A 56 -11.97 -4.67 5.09
C LYS A 56 -10.93 -3.58 4.83
N ILE A 57 -11.03 -2.91 3.68
CA ILE A 57 -10.14 -1.80 3.28
C ILE A 57 -10.92 -0.51 3.07
N GLY A 58 -10.32 0.65 3.32
CA GLY A 58 -10.96 1.93 3.01
C GLY A 58 -11.10 2.19 1.50
N LYS A 59 -12.11 2.98 1.10
CA LYS A 59 -12.34 3.39 -0.31
C LYS A 59 -11.09 3.97 -0.98
N SER A 60 -10.34 4.81 -0.26
CA SER A 60 -9.08 5.40 -0.76
C SER A 60 -8.01 4.34 -1.07
N THR A 61 -7.96 3.27 -0.28
CA THR A 61 -7.05 2.15 -0.49
C THR A 61 -7.47 1.31 -1.69
N LEU A 62 -8.78 1.08 -1.87
CA LEU A 62 -9.33 0.41 -3.05
C LEU A 62 -8.93 1.15 -4.34
N TYR A 63 -9.20 2.45 -4.44
CA TYR A 63 -8.83 3.21 -5.64
C TYR A 63 -7.33 3.23 -5.90
N ARG A 64 -6.51 3.35 -4.85
CA ARG A 64 -5.05 3.26 -4.98
C ARG A 64 -4.62 1.89 -5.51
N TYR A 65 -5.27 0.82 -5.07
CA TYR A 65 -4.97 -0.55 -5.50
C TYR A 65 -5.37 -0.78 -6.96
N LEU A 66 -6.55 -0.29 -7.38
CA LEU A 66 -6.98 -0.37 -8.77
C LEU A 66 -6.00 0.35 -9.70
N LYS A 67 -5.64 1.60 -9.38
CA LYS A 67 -4.65 2.38 -10.16
C LYS A 67 -3.30 1.67 -10.24
N TYR A 68 -2.86 1.05 -9.14
CA TYR A 68 -1.60 0.31 -9.11
C TYR A 68 -1.63 -0.91 -10.04
N ILE A 69 -2.71 -1.69 -10.01
CA ILE A 69 -2.86 -2.87 -10.87
C ILE A 69 -2.99 -2.47 -12.34
N GLU A 70 -3.77 -1.44 -12.66
CA GLU A 70 -3.90 -0.90 -14.02
C GLU A 70 -2.56 -0.39 -14.58
N ALA A 71 -1.71 0.21 -13.75
CA ALA A 71 -0.37 0.62 -14.16
C ALA A 71 0.52 -0.59 -14.48
N GLN A 72 0.43 -1.66 -13.69
CA GLN A 72 1.21 -2.88 -13.90
C GLN A 72 0.78 -3.66 -15.15
N GLU A 73 -0.50 -3.65 -15.52
CA GLU A 73 -0.96 -4.29 -16.77
C GLU A 73 -0.44 -3.56 -18.01
N LYS A 74 -0.16 -2.25 -17.92
CA LYS A 74 0.41 -1.46 -19.03
C LYS A 74 1.89 -1.75 -19.25
N ASP A 75 2.67 -1.97 -18.19
CA ASP A 75 4.09 -2.35 -18.27
C ASP A 75 4.31 -3.72 -18.92
N VAL A 76 3.32 -4.64 -18.86
CA VAL A 76 3.44 -6.00 -19.43
C VAL A 76 3.09 -6.04 -20.92
N SER A 77 2.46 -4.99 -21.46
CA SER A 77 2.04 -4.91 -22.86
C SER A 77 2.95 -4.02 -23.73
N GLN A 78 4.08 -3.57 -23.19
CA GLN A 78 5.16 -2.86 -23.89
C GLN A 78 6.35 -3.77 -24.18
#